data_AF-A0A7J4A9L7-F1
#
_entry.id   AF-A0A7J4A9L7-F1
#
_cell.length_a   1.000
_cell.length_b   1.000
_cell.length_c   1.000
_cell.angle_alpha   90.00
_cell.angle_beta   90.00
_cell.angle_gamma   90.00
#
_symmetry.space_group_name_H-M   'P 1'
#
loop_
_entity.id
_entity.type
_entity.pdbx_description
1 polymer ?
#
loop_
_entity_poly.entity_id
_entity_poly.type
_entity_poly.pdbx_seq_one_letter_code
_entity_poly.pdbx_strand_id
1 'polypeptide(L)'
;MELNEGIKHVLTGYSEGVNFTKKAVENLLKYDLSSIKHDFSQEFDLKEVVKEKLIGEGICYSHCRNKTYHKFINEDPLIGVYYCDKGYISRIVAYWKNKADNNYFISFLRSISKDKVTIFPEDIRIATRYSWDLGIKGKLIMVKQIYWTQNYNKILHKNSEALFLCIKCYNLFTQKIPSDNSLCHNCK
;
A
#
# COMPACT_ATOMS: atom_id res chain seq x y z
N MET A 1 -20.47 -9.70 22.66
CA MET A 1 -19.39 -10.68 22.41
C MET A 1 -18.56 -10.12 21.27
N GLU A 2 -17.49 -9.40 21.61
CA GLU A 2 -16.63 -8.72 20.64
C GLU A 2 -15.83 -9.76 19.86
N LEU A 3 -15.96 -9.73 18.53
CA LEU A 3 -15.21 -10.61 17.64
C LEU A 3 -13.74 -10.18 17.64
N ASN A 4 -12.89 -11.07 18.14
CA ASN A 4 -11.43 -10.95 18.22
C ASN A 4 -10.86 -10.53 16.84
N GLU A 5 -10.02 -9.50 16.80
CA GLU A 5 -9.49 -8.89 15.56
C GLU A 5 -8.79 -9.90 14.62
N GLY A 6 -8.33 -11.04 15.14
CA GLY A 6 -7.77 -12.15 14.35
C GLY A 6 -8.75 -12.76 13.33
N ILE A 7 -10.06 -12.74 13.60
CA ILE A 7 -11.08 -13.34 12.71
C ILE A 7 -11.34 -12.45 11.48
N LYS A 8 -11.17 -11.12 11.60
CA LYS A 8 -11.27 -10.20 10.45
C LYS A 8 -10.13 -10.40 9.43
N HIS A 9 -8.97 -10.89 9.87
CA HIS A 9 -7.84 -11.09 8.96
C HIS A 9 -7.93 -12.34 8.08
N VAL A 10 -8.63 -13.39 8.54
CA VAL A 10 -8.89 -14.59 7.72
C VAL A 10 -9.79 -14.28 6.52
N LEU A 11 -10.61 -13.22 6.61
CA LEU A 11 -11.54 -12.81 5.55
C LEU A 11 -11.01 -11.72 4.60
N THR A 12 -9.92 -11.02 4.94
CA THR A 12 -9.36 -9.94 4.08
C THR A 12 -8.30 -10.42 3.09
N GLY A 13 -7.89 -11.69 3.17
CA GLY A 13 -7.03 -12.34 2.18
C GLY A 13 -7.76 -12.79 0.90
N TYR A 14 -9.09 -12.79 0.89
CA TYR A 14 -9.90 -13.16 -0.26
C TYR A 14 -10.49 -11.92 -0.91
N SER A 15 -9.68 -11.20 -1.69
CA SER A 15 -10.20 -10.20 -2.62
C SER A 15 -11.02 -10.92 -3.69
N GLU A 16 -12.34 -10.77 -3.62
CA GLU A 16 -13.29 -10.94 -4.73
C GLU A 16 -13.28 -12.32 -5.43
N GLY A 17 -14.10 -13.27 -4.94
CA GLY A 17 -14.53 -14.39 -5.81
C GLY A 17 -14.79 -15.77 -5.20
N VAL A 18 -14.64 -15.98 -3.88
CA VAL A 18 -14.87 -17.33 -3.30
C VAL A 18 -16.26 -17.41 -2.68
N ASN A 19 -17.19 -18.09 -3.35
CA ASN A 19 -18.46 -18.51 -2.75
C ASN A 19 -18.18 -19.61 -1.73
N PHE A 20 -18.06 -19.25 -0.45
CA PHE A 20 -17.91 -20.24 0.61
C PHE A 20 -19.24 -20.98 0.82
N THR A 21 -19.19 -22.31 0.76
CA THR A 21 -20.32 -23.14 1.23
C THR A 21 -20.37 -23.08 2.76
N LYS A 22 -21.58 -23.17 3.34
CA LYS A 22 -21.78 -23.19 4.81
C LYS A 22 -20.88 -24.20 5.51
N LYS A 23 -20.65 -25.36 4.89
CA LYS A 23 -19.77 -26.43 5.38
C LYS A 23 -18.29 -26.03 5.42
N ALA A 24 -17.81 -25.23 4.46
CA ALA A 24 -16.43 -24.72 4.46
C ALA A 24 -16.18 -23.73 5.61
N VAL A 25 -17.15 -22.86 5.88
CA VAL A 25 -17.11 -21.93 7.02
C VAL A 25 -17.15 -22.69 8.35
N GLU A 26 -18.04 -23.68 8.48
CA GLU A 26 -18.12 -24.53 9.68
C GLU A 26 -16.82 -25.31 9.94
N ASN A 27 -16.14 -25.78 8.90
CA ASN A 27 -14.84 -26.45 9.04
C ASN A 27 -13.71 -25.49 9.43
N LEU A 28 -13.69 -24.27 8.88
CA LEU A 28 -12.73 -23.22 9.27
C LEU A 28 -12.88 -22.80 10.74
N LEU A 29 -14.12 -22.72 11.24
CA LEU A 29 -14.42 -22.36 12.63
C LEU A 29 -14.06 -23.47 13.63
N LYS A 30 -13.98 -24.73 13.18
CA LYS A 30 -13.53 -25.87 14.02
C LYS A 30 -12.01 -25.96 14.12
N TYR A 31 -11.29 -25.32 13.22
CA TYR A 31 -9.83 -25.28 13.28
C TYR A 31 -9.40 -24.21 14.28
N ASP A 32 -8.68 -24.63 15.33
CA ASP A 32 -8.00 -23.70 16.22
C ASP A 32 -6.76 -23.13 15.53
N LEU A 33 -6.98 -22.12 14.68
CA LEU A 33 -5.93 -21.37 13.99
C LEU A 33 -5.01 -20.62 14.97
N SER A 34 -5.39 -20.46 16.24
CA SER A 34 -4.54 -19.81 17.25
C SER A 34 -3.34 -20.67 17.67
N SER A 35 -3.41 -21.98 17.42
CA SER A 35 -2.35 -22.95 17.71
C SER A 35 -1.25 -23.02 16.64
N ILE A 36 -1.50 -22.50 15.43
CA ILE A 36 -0.55 -22.56 14.31
C ILE A 36 0.36 -21.32 14.35
N LYS A 37 1.41 -21.39 15.19
CA LYS A 37 2.52 -20.44 15.12
C LYS A 37 3.42 -20.82 13.94
N HIS A 38 3.22 -20.15 12.82
CA HIS A 38 4.21 -20.16 11.75
C HIS A 38 5.34 -19.20 12.09
N ASP A 39 6.53 -19.74 12.34
CA ASP A 39 7.75 -18.94 12.43
C ASP A 39 8.16 -18.52 11.02
N PHE A 40 7.70 -17.33 10.60
CA PHE A 40 8.07 -16.74 9.32
C PHE A 40 9.52 -16.26 9.36
N SER A 41 10.32 -16.76 8.43
CA SER A 41 11.72 -16.39 8.29
C SER A 41 11.86 -14.88 8.03
N GLN A 42 12.86 -14.29 8.69
CA GLN A 42 13.32 -12.93 8.45
C GLN A 42 14.46 -12.88 7.41
N GLU A 43 14.99 -14.04 7.03
CA GLU A 43 16.15 -14.22 6.15
C GLU A 43 15.74 -14.23 4.67
N PHE A 44 15.29 -13.07 4.21
CA PHE A 44 15.06 -12.79 2.80
C PHE A 44 15.33 -11.32 2.49
N ASP A 45 15.66 -10.99 1.24
CA ASP A 45 15.71 -9.61 0.80
C ASP A 45 14.28 -9.13 0.51
N LEU A 46 13.78 -8.21 1.34
CA LEU A 46 12.44 -7.65 1.19
C LEU A 46 12.31 -6.87 -0.12
N LYS A 47 13.33 -6.12 -0.50
CA LYS A 47 13.31 -5.28 -1.70
C LYS A 47 13.29 -6.12 -2.96
N GLU A 48 14.06 -7.20 -2.99
CA GLU A 48 14.04 -8.17 -4.09
C GLU A 48 12.65 -8.80 -4.23
N VAL A 49 12.09 -9.34 -3.15
CA VAL A 49 10.73 -9.93 -3.14
C VAL A 49 9.68 -8.93 -3.62
N VAL A 50 9.74 -7.69 -3.14
CA VAL A 50 8.80 -6.65 -3.55
C VAL A 50 8.95 -6.35 -5.04
N LYS A 51 10.18 -6.18 -5.54
CA LYS A 51 10.44 -5.89 -6.94
C LYS A 51 9.91 -6.96 -7.88
N GLU A 52 10.14 -8.22 -7.54
CA GLU A 52 9.80 -9.34 -8.42
C GLU A 52 8.34 -9.76 -8.35
N LYS A 53 7.71 -9.62 -7.18
CA LYS A 53 6.40 -10.26 -6.90
C LYS A 53 5.28 -9.29 -6.60
N LEU A 54 5.57 -8.06 -6.20
CA LEU A 54 4.56 -7.13 -5.68
C LEU A 54 4.44 -5.81 -6.44
N ILE A 55 5.46 -5.43 -7.20
CA ILE A 55 5.35 -4.32 -8.14
C ILE A 55 4.61 -4.81 -9.38
N GLY A 56 3.52 -4.15 -9.72
CA GLY A 56 2.73 -4.43 -10.92
C GLY A 56 2.38 -3.16 -11.69
N GLU A 57 1.77 -3.35 -12.86
CA GLU A 57 1.19 -2.24 -13.60
C GLU A 57 -0.07 -1.73 -12.91
N GLY A 58 -0.27 -0.41 -12.94
CA GLY A 58 -1.46 0.22 -12.36
C GLY A 58 -1.98 1.35 -13.24
N ILE A 59 -3.14 1.87 -12.85
CA ILE A 59 -3.83 2.98 -13.53
C ILE A 59 -4.09 4.10 -12.53
N CYS A 60 -3.87 5.35 -12.96
CA CYS A 60 -4.04 6.54 -12.15
C CYS A 60 -5.50 7.02 -12.15
N TYR A 61 -6.38 6.32 -11.44
CA TYR A 61 -7.83 6.61 -11.47
C TYR A 61 -8.21 8.01 -10.97
N SER A 62 -7.48 8.55 -9.99
CA SER A 62 -7.82 9.82 -9.32
C SER A 62 -7.39 11.09 -10.09
N HIS A 63 -6.60 10.96 -11.17
CA HIS A 63 -6.05 12.13 -11.87
C HIS A 63 -6.28 12.08 -13.39
N CYS A 64 -5.67 11.11 -14.09
CA CYS A 64 -5.64 11.10 -15.56
C CYS A 64 -6.06 9.78 -16.22
N ARG A 65 -6.24 8.69 -15.46
CA ARG A 65 -6.50 7.32 -15.97
C ARG A 65 -5.40 6.75 -16.87
N ASN A 66 -4.21 7.35 -16.89
CA ASN A 66 -3.04 6.78 -17.55
C ASN A 66 -2.37 5.71 -16.69
N LYS A 67 -1.46 4.94 -17.30
CA LYS A 67 -0.59 4.00 -16.59
C LYS A 67 0.19 4.68 -15.48
N THR A 68 0.40 3.97 -14.37
CA THR A 68 1.29 4.37 -13.29
C THR A 68 2.63 3.65 -13.37
N TYR A 69 3.66 4.33 -12.89
CA TYR A 69 5.02 3.84 -12.72
C TYR A 69 5.31 3.70 -11.24
N HIS A 70 6.20 2.77 -10.88
CA HIS A 70 6.63 2.57 -9.51
C HIS A 70 8.04 3.12 -9.27
N LYS A 71 8.27 3.74 -8.11
CA LYS A 71 9.62 4.14 -7.65
C LYS A 71 9.73 3.98 -6.14
N PHE A 72 10.85 3.42 -5.67
CA PHE A 72 11.19 3.49 -4.25
C PHE A 72 11.67 4.89 -3.89
N ILE A 73 11.11 5.46 -2.82
CA ILE A 73 11.45 6.78 -2.28
C ILE A 73 12.11 6.71 -0.90
N ASN A 74 12.08 5.53 -0.27
CA ASN A 74 12.79 5.23 0.95
C ASN A 74 13.19 3.75 0.97
N GLU A 75 14.32 3.44 1.57
CA GLU A 75 14.87 2.07 1.62
C GLU A 75 14.66 1.42 2.98
N ASP A 76 14.56 2.19 4.06
CA ASP A 76 14.31 1.69 5.42
C ASP A 76 13.39 2.62 6.23
N PRO A 77 12.11 2.24 6.46
CA PRO A 77 11.44 1.09 5.86
C PRO A 77 11.31 1.25 4.35
N LEU A 78 11.11 0.14 3.64
CA LEU A 78 11.00 0.15 2.19
C LEU A 78 9.67 0.81 1.77
N ILE A 79 9.74 1.99 1.12
CA ILE A 79 8.55 2.74 0.69
C ILE A 79 8.63 3.02 -0.80
N GLY A 80 7.56 2.62 -1.50
CA GLY A 80 7.34 2.86 -2.91
C GLY A 80 6.18 3.84 -3.16
N VAL A 81 6.25 4.52 -4.29
CA VAL A 81 5.15 5.34 -4.82
C VAL A 81 4.75 4.85 -6.20
N TYR A 82 3.44 4.89 -6.46
CA TYR A 82 2.87 4.77 -7.79
C TYR A 82 2.51 6.16 -8.29
N TYR A 83 3.06 6.58 -9.42
CA TYR A 83 2.87 7.91 -9.99
C TYR A 83 2.55 7.85 -11.48
N CYS A 84 1.79 8.81 -12.00
CA CYS A 84 1.54 8.90 -13.45
C CYS A 84 2.64 9.68 -14.18
N ASP A 85 2.56 9.74 -15.50
CA ASP A 85 3.42 10.53 -16.40
C ASP A 85 3.55 12.02 -16.03
N LYS A 86 2.51 12.63 -15.44
CA LYS A 86 2.52 14.00 -14.90
C LYS A 86 3.09 14.11 -13.49
N GLY A 87 3.56 13.02 -12.91
CA GLY A 87 4.12 12.97 -11.56
C GLY A 87 3.10 12.84 -10.43
N TYR A 88 1.79 12.87 -10.70
CA TYR A 88 0.78 12.70 -9.64
C TYR A 88 0.92 11.35 -8.96
N ILE A 89 1.05 11.34 -7.63
CA ILE A 89 1.16 10.11 -6.85
C ILE A 89 -0.25 9.59 -6.56
N SER A 90 -0.60 8.43 -7.12
CA SER A 90 -1.89 7.78 -6.87
C SER A 90 -1.88 6.92 -5.62
N ARG A 91 -0.72 6.35 -5.27
CA ARG A 91 -0.61 5.45 -4.12
C ARG A 91 0.80 5.51 -3.54
N ILE A 92 0.89 5.44 -2.22
CA ILE A 92 2.13 5.23 -1.47
C ILE A 92 1.98 3.89 -0.77
N VAL A 93 2.99 3.02 -0.86
CA VAL A 93 3.00 1.70 -0.26
C VAL A 93 4.29 1.54 0.52
N ALA A 94 4.18 1.12 1.77
CA ALA A 94 5.29 0.74 2.60
C ALA A 94 5.26 -0.77 2.86
N TYR A 95 6.44 -1.37 2.88
CA TYR A 95 6.63 -2.82 2.95
C TYR A 95 7.45 -3.17 4.19
N TRP A 96 7.02 -4.20 4.91
CA TRP A 96 7.71 -4.72 6.10
C TRP A 96 7.81 -6.23 6.07
N LYS A 97 8.86 -6.74 6.71
CA LYS A 97 8.94 -8.16 7.09
C LYS A 97 8.09 -8.38 8.34
N ASN A 98 7.17 -9.34 8.28
CA ASN A 98 6.35 -9.82 9.39
C ASN A 98 5.41 -8.80 10.06
N LYS A 99 5.92 -7.74 10.69
CA LYS A 99 5.13 -6.75 11.44
C LYS A 99 5.24 -5.36 10.79
N ALA A 100 4.09 -4.76 10.50
CA ALA A 100 3.99 -3.43 9.95
C ALA A 100 3.85 -2.39 11.06
N ASP A 101 4.33 -1.16 10.82
CA ASP A 101 4.14 -0.02 11.72
C ASP A 101 3.25 1.04 11.05
N ASN A 102 1.97 1.04 11.44
CA ASN A 102 0.98 1.97 10.90
C ASN A 102 1.21 3.42 11.37
N ASN A 103 1.66 3.60 12.60
CA ASN A 103 1.88 4.93 13.17
C ASN A 103 3.08 5.60 12.51
N TYR A 104 4.14 4.83 12.24
CA TYR A 104 5.25 5.28 11.43
C TYR A 104 4.77 5.71 10.04
N PHE A 105 3.96 4.87 9.36
CA PHE A 105 3.48 5.17 8.01
C PHE A 105 2.65 6.46 7.95
N ILE A 106 1.72 6.65 8.89
CA ILE A 106 0.92 7.89 8.99
C ILE A 106 1.83 9.11 9.19
N SER A 107 2.78 9.00 10.12
CA SER A 107 3.73 10.08 10.41
C SER A 107 4.59 10.42 9.19
N PHE A 108 5.03 9.40 8.45
CA PHE A 108 5.76 9.56 7.19
C PHE A 108 4.93 10.32 6.16
N LEU A 109 3.67 9.92 5.92
CA LEU A 109 2.77 10.59 4.97
C LEU A 109 2.55 12.07 5.33
N ARG A 110 2.35 12.38 6.62
CA ARG A 110 2.21 13.76 7.10
C ARG A 110 3.48 14.57 6.88
N SER A 111 4.65 13.98 7.17
CA SER A 111 5.95 14.61 6.95
C SER A 111 6.18 14.99 5.48
N ILE A 112 5.99 14.05 4.55
CA ILE A 112 6.23 14.32 3.13
C ILE A 112 5.21 15.28 2.51
N SER A 113 3.99 15.32 3.05
CA SER A 113 2.95 16.26 2.62
C SER A 113 3.02 17.61 3.32
N LYS A 114 3.86 17.75 4.35
CA LYS A 114 3.93 18.92 5.23
C LYS A 114 2.54 19.33 5.75
N ASP A 115 1.72 18.32 6.07
CA ASP A 115 0.32 18.45 6.50
C ASP A 115 -0.61 19.20 5.53
N LYS A 116 -0.19 19.40 4.27
CA LYS A 116 -1.02 20.07 3.26
C LYS A 116 -2.02 19.16 2.58
N VAL A 117 -1.78 17.85 2.63
CA VAL A 117 -2.70 16.83 2.13
C VAL A 117 -3.41 16.20 3.32
N THR A 118 -4.73 16.20 3.31
CA THR A 118 -5.49 15.57 4.40
C THR A 118 -5.37 14.06 4.28
N ILE A 119 -4.83 13.44 5.33
CA ILE A 119 -4.66 11.99 5.46
C ILE A 119 -5.65 11.51 6.50
N PHE A 120 -6.67 10.79 6.05
CA PHE A 120 -7.64 10.13 6.90
C PHE A 120 -7.13 8.71 7.25
N PRO A 121 -7.11 8.30 8.53
CA PRO A 121 -6.77 6.93 8.89
C PRO A 121 -7.60 5.87 8.14
N GLU A 122 -8.85 6.21 7.79
CA GLU A 122 -9.79 5.39 7.04
C GLU A 122 -9.41 5.22 5.56
N ASP A 123 -8.44 5.97 5.04
CA ASP A 123 -7.88 5.80 3.68
C ASP A 123 -6.68 4.85 3.67
N ILE A 124 -6.20 4.43 4.84
CA ILE A 124 -5.09 3.51 4.97
C ILE A 124 -5.60 2.08 4.92
N ARG A 125 -4.90 1.24 4.17
CA ARG A 125 -5.22 -0.17 3.98
C ARG A 125 -4.00 -1.01 4.28
N ILE A 126 -4.23 -2.20 4.84
CA ILE A 126 -3.18 -3.15 5.17
C ILE A 126 -3.43 -4.43 4.40
N ALA A 127 -2.39 -4.97 3.79
CA ALA A 127 -2.42 -6.27 3.13
C ALA A 127 -1.28 -7.16 3.64
N THR A 128 -1.54 -8.46 3.71
CA THR A 128 -0.54 -9.47 4.05
C THR A 128 -0.31 -10.35 2.83
N ARG A 129 0.94 -10.71 2.56
CA ARG A 129 1.31 -11.62 1.48
C ARG A 129 2.23 -12.70 2.03
N TYR A 130 1.81 -13.93 1.88
CA TYR A 130 2.55 -15.10 2.32
C TYR A 130 3.35 -15.70 1.17
N SER A 131 4.35 -16.53 1.48
CA SER A 131 5.17 -17.18 0.45
C SER A 131 4.36 -17.93 -0.61
N TRP A 132 3.26 -18.59 -0.23
CA TRP A 132 2.38 -19.27 -1.18
C TRP A 132 1.60 -18.30 -2.09
N ASP A 133 1.20 -17.12 -1.61
CA ASP A 133 0.58 -16.08 -2.44
C ASP A 133 1.58 -15.51 -3.47
N LEU A 134 2.87 -15.50 -3.09
CA LEU A 134 3.97 -14.96 -3.90
C LEU A 134 4.61 -16.01 -4.82
N GLY A 135 4.17 -17.27 -4.77
CA GLY A 135 4.77 -18.38 -5.51
C GLY A 135 6.20 -18.73 -5.07
N ILE A 136 6.58 -18.40 -3.83
CA ILE A 136 7.90 -18.66 -3.26
C ILE A 136 7.90 -20.04 -2.59
N LYS A 137 8.74 -20.95 -3.08
CA LYS A 137 8.87 -22.32 -2.56
C LYS A 137 10.06 -22.43 -1.60
N GLY A 138 9.98 -23.35 -0.63
CA GLY A 138 11.09 -23.68 0.26
C GLY A 138 11.42 -22.64 1.33
N LYS A 139 10.70 -21.51 1.36
CA LYS A 139 10.82 -20.48 2.40
C LYS A 139 9.44 -20.07 2.89
N LEU A 140 9.30 -19.98 4.21
CA LEU A 140 8.10 -19.47 4.86
C LEU A 140 8.33 -17.98 5.15
N ILE A 141 7.86 -17.09 4.28
CA ILE A 141 8.00 -15.64 4.44
C ILE A 141 6.64 -14.96 4.52
N MET A 142 6.60 -13.80 5.19
CA MET A 142 5.44 -12.94 5.27
C MET A 142 5.85 -11.49 5.02
N VAL A 143 5.22 -10.88 4.02
CA VAL A 143 5.37 -9.45 3.71
C VAL A 143 4.09 -8.73 4.11
N LYS A 144 4.23 -7.70 4.94
CA LYS A 144 3.15 -6.76 5.23
C LYS A 144 3.27 -5.54 4.32
N GLN A 145 2.14 -5.11 3.80
CA GLN A 145 1.99 -3.88 3.03
C GLN A 145 1.04 -2.96 3.76
N ILE A 146 1.45 -1.71 3.97
CA ILE A 146 0.53 -0.63 4.34
C ILE A 146 0.50 0.33 3.16
N TYR A 147 -0.68 0.68 2.68
CA TYR A 147 -0.81 1.62 1.58
C TYR A 147 -1.87 2.67 1.82
N TRP A 148 -1.60 3.85 1.30
CA TRP A 148 -2.51 4.98 1.25
C TRP A 148 -2.73 5.34 -0.21
N THR A 149 -3.99 5.50 -0.60
CA THR A 149 -4.37 5.91 -1.96
C THR A 149 -4.77 7.37 -1.94
N GLN A 150 -4.12 8.17 -2.77
CA GLN A 150 -4.47 9.57 -2.90
C GLN A 150 -5.77 9.68 -3.69
N ASN A 151 -6.85 10.02 -2.99
CA ASN A 151 -8.17 10.17 -3.57
C ASN A 151 -8.47 11.66 -3.73
N TYR A 152 -8.07 12.21 -4.88
CA TYR A 152 -8.63 13.48 -5.31
C TYR A 152 -10.02 13.23 -5.92
N ASN A 153 -11.03 13.88 -5.35
CA ASN A 153 -12.36 13.90 -5.96
C ASN A 153 -12.67 15.32 -6.45
N LYS A 154 -12.62 15.49 -7.78
CA LYS A 154 -12.95 16.75 -8.48
C LYS A 154 -14.32 17.32 -8.07
N ILE A 155 -15.29 16.45 -7.77
CA ILE A 155 -16.68 16.83 -7.47
C ILE A 155 -16.83 17.27 -6.02
N LEU A 156 -16.10 16.64 -5.09
CA LEU A 156 -16.25 16.93 -3.66
C LEU A 156 -15.31 18.03 -3.13
N HIS A 157 -14.39 18.54 -3.96
CA HIS A 157 -13.32 19.48 -3.57
C HIS A 157 -12.53 19.06 -2.32
N LYS A 158 -12.62 17.80 -1.89
CA LYS A 158 -11.82 17.24 -0.80
C LYS A 158 -10.39 17.12 -1.32
N ASN A 159 -9.44 17.68 -0.56
CA ASN A 159 -8.02 17.83 -0.90
C ASN A 159 -7.78 18.76 -2.09
N SER A 160 -7.66 20.06 -1.80
CA SER A 160 -7.24 21.06 -2.78
C SER A 160 -5.75 20.95 -3.12
N GLU A 161 -4.96 20.23 -2.31
CA GLU A 161 -3.56 19.86 -2.60
C GLU A 161 -3.38 18.35 -2.76
N ALA A 162 -2.39 17.97 -3.57
CA ALA A 162 -1.96 16.59 -3.77
C ALA A 162 -0.43 16.49 -3.79
N LEU A 163 0.07 15.30 -3.45
CA LEU A 163 1.45 14.88 -3.60
C LEU A 163 1.79 14.51 -5.05
N PHE A 164 2.93 15.01 -5.49
CA PHE A 164 3.53 14.77 -6.80
C PHE A 164 5.00 14.39 -6.65
N LEU A 165 5.51 13.64 -7.63
CA LEU A 165 6.90 13.32 -7.85
C LEU A 165 7.42 14.16 -9.03
N CYS A 166 8.46 14.96 -8.83
CA CYS A 166 9.04 15.75 -9.91
C CYS A 166 9.59 14.83 -11.01
N ILE A 167 9.16 15.02 -12.26
CA ILE A 167 9.58 14.14 -13.35
C ILE A 167 11.07 14.29 -13.73
N LYS A 168 11.71 15.39 -13.32
CA LYS A 168 13.12 15.69 -13.61
C LYS A 168 14.07 15.19 -12.52
N CYS A 169 13.82 15.56 -11.26
CA CYS A 169 14.71 15.24 -10.14
C CYS A 169 14.16 14.20 -9.16
N TYR A 170 12.92 13.73 -9.36
CA TYR A 170 12.22 12.79 -8.49
C TYR A 170 12.05 13.24 -7.03
N ASN A 171 12.20 14.53 -6.73
CA ASN A 171 11.83 15.06 -5.43
C ASN A 171 10.31 15.13 -5.29
N LEU A 172 9.82 14.80 -4.09
CA LEU A 172 8.43 14.95 -3.71
C LEU A 172 8.08 16.43 -3.52
N PHE A 173 6.89 16.82 -3.95
CA PHE A 173 6.34 18.15 -3.69
C PHE A 173 4.81 18.09 -3.65
N THR A 174 4.19 19.07 -2.99
CA THR A 174 2.74 19.25 -3.05
C THR A 174 2.39 20.38 -3.99
N GLN A 175 1.22 20.31 -4.60
CA GLN A 175 0.64 21.42 -5.34
C GLN A 175 -0.87 21.36 -5.31
N LYS A 176 -1.50 22.51 -5.57
CA LYS A 176 -2.94 22.58 -5.72
C LYS A 176 -3.42 21.84 -6.95
N ILE A 177 -4.63 21.29 -6.89
CA ILE A 177 -5.29 20.57 -7.99
C ILE A 177 -6.65 21.21 -8.32
N PRO A 178 -7.04 21.22 -9.61
CA PRO A 178 -6.35 20.61 -10.76
C PRO A 178 -5.09 21.40 -11.17
N SER A 179 -4.02 20.69 -11.52
CA SER A 179 -2.77 21.26 -12.03
C SER A 179 -2.09 20.25 -12.96
N ASP A 180 -1.55 20.75 -14.07
CA ASP A 180 -0.77 19.96 -15.04
C ASP A 180 0.74 20.09 -14.83
N ASN A 181 1.18 20.82 -13.81
CA ASN A 181 2.60 21.03 -13.56
C ASN A 181 3.26 19.75 -13.04
N SER A 182 4.28 19.28 -13.76
CA SER A 182 5.04 18.06 -13.45
C SER A 182 6.39 18.32 -12.77
N LEU A 183 6.77 19.60 -12.58
CA LEU A 183 8.06 20.01 -12.04
C LEU A 183 7.92 20.64 -10.64
N CYS A 184 8.85 20.32 -9.75
CA CYS A 184 8.97 20.97 -8.45
C CYS A 184 9.58 22.38 -8.58
N HIS A 185 9.49 23.19 -7.53
CA HIS A 185 10.00 24.57 -7.52
C HIS A 185 11.48 24.69 -7.93
N ASN A 186 12.32 23.74 -7.54
CA ASN A 186 13.76 23.74 -7.86
C ASN A 186 14.07 23.38 -9.33
N CYS A 187 13.10 22.88 -10.08
CA CYS A 187 13.27 22.43 -11.47
C CYS A 187 12.52 23.30 -12.47
N LYS A 188 11.76 24.29 -11.98
CA LYS A 188 11.08 25.30 -12.80
C LYS A 188 12.05 26.36 -13.27
#